data_AF-A0A820PYT6-F1
#
_entry.id   AF-A0A820PYT6-F1
#
_cell.length_a   1.000
_cell.length_b   1.000
_cell.length_c   1.000
_cell.angle_alpha   90.00
_cell.angle_beta   90.00
_cell.angle_gamma   90.00
#
_symmetry.space_group_name_H-M   'P 1'
#
loop_
_entity.id
_entity.type
_entity.pdbx_description
1 polymer ?
#
loop_
_entity_poly.entity_id
_entity_poly.type
_entity_poly.pdbx_seq_one_letter_code
_entity_poly.pdbx_strand_id
1 'polypeptide(L)'
;MYRFYINCHHWRPTRQQWIYANRCLPIDELKRIDQYVYQRDVKFTLIGQLLIRYLLNHVFHEKSSSFRIQRTKLNRPFSQLTPSFDFNLSDHHQLVCIAGTFHGQIGCDTILYQTNQIRKENYELFR
;
A
#
# COMPACT_ATOMS: atom_id res chain seq x y z
N MET A 1 3.54 12.25 -13.49
CA MET A 1 3.50 10.90 -12.86
C MET A 1 3.84 11.07 -11.39
N TYR A 2 3.07 10.46 -10.50
CA TYR A 2 3.21 10.56 -9.05
C TYR A 2 3.76 9.26 -8.48
N ARG A 3 4.67 9.34 -7.52
CA ARG A 3 5.29 8.18 -6.86
C ARG A 3 5.53 8.50 -5.40
N PHE A 4 4.95 7.69 -4.51
CA PHE A 4 5.18 7.80 -3.08
C PHE A 4 5.45 6.41 -2.50
N TYR A 5 6.20 6.37 -1.40
CA TYR A 5 6.44 5.14 -0.65
C TYR A 5 6.58 5.45 0.83
N ILE A 6 6.26 4.45 1.65
CA ILE A 6 6.46 4.49 3.10
C ILE A 6 7.24 3.25 3.51
N ASN A 7 8.28 3.45 4.32
CA ASN A 7 8.90 2.36 5.06
C ASN A 7 8.06 2.06 6.30
N CYS A 8 7.24 1.01 6.20
CA CYS A 8 6.30 0.57 7.22
C CYS A 8 7.00 -0.04 8.44
N HIS A 9 8.25 -0.50 8.31
CA HIS A 9 9.02 -1.02 9.44
C HIS A 9 9.39 0.09 10.43
N HIS A 10 9.70 1.28 9.91
CA HIS A 10 10.03 2.45 10.73
C HIS A 10 8.78 3.16 11.27
N TRP A 11 7.59 2.88 10.72
CA TRP A 11 6.34 3.39 11.29
C TRP A 11 5.97 2.65 12.58
N ARG A 12 6.24 3.32 13.70
CA ARG A 12 5.89 2.90 15.07
C ARG A 12 4.92 3.94 15.68
N PRO A 13 3.64 3.92 15.29
CA PRO A 13 2.70 4.94 15.73
C PRO A 13 2.42 4.83 17.23
N THR A 14 2.23 5.97 17.89
CA THR A 14 1.61 6.00 19.22
C THR A 14 0.15 5.54 19.14
N ARG A 15 -0.47 5.20 20.28
CA ARG A 15 -1.90 4.85 20.32
C ARG A 15 -2.78 5.95 19.71
N GLN A 16 -2.47 7.22 19.99
CA GLN A 16 -3.22 8.36 19.45
C GLN A 16 -3.07 8.47 17.93
N GLN A 17 -1.85 8.31 17.41
CA GLN A 17 -1.59 8.32 15.97
C GLN A 17 -2.29 7.15 15.26
N TRP A 18 -2.31 5.97 15.88
CA TRP A 18 -3.04 4.82 15.37
C TRP A 18 -4.55 5.09 15.30
N ILE A 19 -5.15 5.60 16.38
CA ILE A 19 -6.58 5.96 16.41
C ILE A 19 -6.89 7.03 15.34
N TYR A 20 -6.02 8.03 15.21
CA TYR A 20 -6.19 9.08 14.19
C TYR A 20 -6.15 8.50 12.77
N ALA A 21 -5.15 7.66 12.48
CA ALA A 21 -5.02 6.98 11.19
C ALA A 21 -6.27 6.18 10.83
N ASN A 22 -6.85 5.44 11.79
CA ASN A 22 -8.10 4.71 11.57
C ASN A 22 -9.28 5.65 11.27
N ARG A 23 -9.39 6.79 11.96
CA ARG A 23 -10.45 7.78 11.72
C ARG A 23 -10.39 8.43 10.34
N CYS A 24 -9.27 8.35 9.64
CA CYS A 24 -9.15 8.83 8.27
C CYS A 24 -9.81 7.90 7.24
N LEU A 25 -10.26 6.70 7.65
CA LEU A 25 -10.87 5.70 6.77
C LEU A 25 -12.37 5.52 7.05
N PRO A 26 -13.18 5.19 6.02
CA PRO A 26 -14.56 4.76 6.19
C PRO A 26 -14.63 3.46 7.00
N ILE A 27 -15.74 3.27 7.72
CA ILE A 27 -15.93 2.13 8.60
C ILE A 27 -15.89 0.77 7.87
N ASP A 28 -16.31 0.72 6.61
CA ASP A 28 -16.29 -0.52 5.82
C ASP A 28 -14.86 -0.93 5.43
N GLU A 29 -13.97 0.03 5.18
CA GLU A 29 -12.55 -0.26 4.99
C GLU A 29 -11.90 -0.72 6.29
N LEU A 30 -12.26 -0.12 7.43
CA LEU A 30 -11.78 -0.57 8.74
C LEU A 30 -12.21 -2.00 9.04
N LYS A 31 -13.49 -2.34 8.81
CA LYS A 31 -13.98 -3.72 8.96
C LYS A 31 -13.19 -4.72 8.11
N ARG A 32 -12.78 -4.35 6.90
CA ARG A 32 -11.94 -5.19 6.04
C ARG A 32 -10.52 -5.33 6.59
N ILE A 33 -9.94 -4.24 7.09
CA ILE A 33 -8.62 -4.23 7.72
C ILE A 33 -8.62 -5.09 9.01
N ASP A 34 -9.72 -5.10 9.75
CA ASP A 34 -9.84 -5.88 10.99
C ASP A 34 -9.95 -7.40 10.75
N GLN A 35 -10.10 -7.85 9.49
CA GLN A 35 -10.11 -9.28 9.14
C GLN A 35 -8.71 -9.89 9.05
N TYR A 36 -7.65 -9.08 9.00
CA TYR A 36 -6.28 -9.60 8.92
C TYR A 36 -5.85 -10.22 10.25
N VAL A 37 -5.30 -11.43 10.19
CA VAL A 37 -4.80 -12.16 11.37
C VAL A 37 -3.54 -11.52 11.93
N TYR A 38 -2.65 -11.02 11.07
CA TYR A 38 -1.36 -10.46 11.49
C TYR A 38 -1.41 -8.94 11.58
N GLN A 39 -0.95 -8.39 12.70
CA GLN A 39 -0.85 -6.94 12.93
C GLN A 39 -0.03 -6.23 11.84
N ARG A 40 0.96 -6.91 11.25
CA ARG A 40 1.73 -6.38 10.13
C ARG A 40 0.83 -6.09 8.94
N ASP A 41 -0.05 -7.01 8.59
CA ASP A 41 -0.88 -6.90 7.38
C ASP A 41 -2.01 -5.87 7.61
N VAL A 42 -2.54 -5.78 8.84
CA VAL A 42 -3.39 -4.67 9.31
C VAL A 42 -2.68 -3.33 9.07
N LYS A 43 -1.45 -3.21 9.57
CA LYS A 43 -0.63 -2.00 9.49
C LYS A 43 -0.33 -1.60 8.04
N PHE A 44 0.05 -2.56 7.20
CA PHE A 44 0.40 -2.33 5.80
C PHE A 44 -0.84 -1.93 4.99
N THR A 45 -1.97 -2.61 5.21
CA THR A 45 -3.23 -2.27 4.55
C THR A 45 -3.71 -0.88 4.95
N LEU A 46 -3.63 -0.53 6.24
CA LEU A 46 -3.96 0.82 6.73
C LEU A 46 -3.08 1.88 6.06
N ILE A 47 -1.76 1.69 6.02
CA ILE A 47 -0.84 2.60 5.32
C ILE A 47 -1.22 2.71 3.84
N GLY A 48 -1.50 1.60 3.17
CA GLY A 48 -1.87 1.60 1.75
C GLY A 48 -3.14 2.41 1.49
N GLN A 49 -4.16 2.28 2.33
CA GLN A 49 -5.38 3.08 2.21
C GLN A 49 -5.12 4.58 2.45
N LEU A 50 -4.28 4.91 3.42
CA LEU A 50 -3.87 6.30 3.68
C LEU A 50 -3.06 6.87 2.50
N LEU A 51 -2.18 6.08 1.89
CA LEU A 51 -1.41 6.49 0.72
C LEU A 51 -2.30 6.75 -0.50
N ILE A 52 -3.33 5.94 -0.74
CA ILE A 52 -4.30 6.21 -1.82
C ILE A 52 -4.99 7.55 -1.56
N ARG A 53 -5.50 7.76 -0.34
CA ARG A 53 -6.18 9.01 0.03
C ARG A 53 -5.26 10.22 -0.06
N TYR A 54 -4.02 10.09 0.38
CA TYR A 54 -2.99 11.11 0.25
C TYR A 54 -2.71 11.44 -1.21
N LEU A 55 -2.51 10.43 -2.06
CA LEU A 55 -2.28 10.61 -3.49
C LEU A 55 -3.45 11.36 -4.13
N LEU A 56 -4.69 10.93 -3.88
CA LEU A 56 -5.87 11.58 -4.45
C LEU A 56 -6.04 13.02 -3.95
N ASN A 57 -5.85 13.27 -2.65
CA ASN A 57 -5.86 14.64 -2.11
C ASN A 57 -4.77 15.51 -2.73
N HIS A 58 -3.56 14.95 -2.92
CA HIS A 58 -2.42 15.66 -3.50
C HIS A 58 -2.65 16.00 -4.98
N VAL A 59 -3.36 15.15 -5.72
CA VAL A 59 -3.61 15.34 -7.16
C VAL A 59 -4.83 16.23 -7.43
N PHE A 60 -5.90 16.06 -6.67
CA PHE A 60 -7.19 16.73 -6.94
C PHE A 60 -7.50 17.89 -6.01
N HIS A 61 -6.71 18.09 -4.95
CA HIS A 61 -6.93 19.12 -3.92
C HIS A 61 -8.30 19.04 -3.21
N GLU A 62 -8.97 17.90 -3.31
CA GLU A 62 -10.25 17.61 -2.66
C GLU A 62 -10.05 17.01 -1.27
N LYS A 63 -11.05 17.18 -0.39
CA LYS A 63 -10.99 16.59 0.95
C LYS A 63 -10.84 15.07 0.87
N SER A 64 -9.92 14.50 1.64
CA SER A 64 -9.70 13.04 1.67
C SER A 64 -11.00 12.24 1.88
N SER A 65 -11.96 12.76 2.65
CA SER A 65 -13.26 12.13 2.90
C SER A 65 -14.22 12.10 1.71
N SER A 66 -14.02 12.92 0.66
CA SER A 66 -14.88 12.92 -0.52
C SER A 66 -14.58 11.74 -1.45
N PHE A 67 -13.35 11.20 -1.41
CA PHE A 67 -12.94 10.08 -2.25
C PHE A 67 -13.61 8.78 -1.79
N ARG A 68 -14.45 8.24 -2.68
CA ARG A 68 -14.94 6.86 -2.62
C ARG A 68 -13.99 5.98 -3.40
N ILE A 69 -13.26 5.14 -2.68
CA ILE A 69 -12.35 4.14 -3.26
C ILE A 69 -13.15 2.84 -3.38
N GLN A 70 -13.20 2.29 -4.59
CA GLN A 70 -13.82 1.01 -4.89
C GLN A 70 -12.76 0.02 -5.36
N ARG A 71 -13.14 -1.25 -5.52
CA ARG A 71 -12.25 -2.30 -6.02
C ARG A 71 -12.87 -3.00 -7.21
N THR A 72 -12.04 -3.34 -8.18
CA THR A 72 -12.45 -4.16 -9.32
C THR A 72 -12.71 -5.60 -8.86
N LYS A 73 -13.22 -6.44 -9.77
CA LYS A 73 -13.39 -7.89 -9.52
C LYS A 73 -12.07 -8.59 -9.14
N LEU A 74 -10.93 -8.03 -9.54
CA LEU A 74 -9.59 -8.52 -9.21
C LEU A 74 -8.97 -7.76 -8.02
N ASN A 75 -9.80 -7.14 -7.18
CA ASN A 75 -9.41 -6.37 -6.00
C ASN A 75 -8.53 -5.14 -6.23
N ARG A 76 -8.34 -4.67 -7.48
CA ARG A 76 -7.56 -3.45 -7.75
C ARG A 76 -8.33 -2.21 -7.29
N PRO A 77 -7.76 -1.34 -6.44
CA PRO A 77 -8.44 -0.11 -6.02
C PRO A 77 -8.54 0.91 -7.17
N PHE A 78 -9.65 1.63 -7.24
CA PHE A 78 -9.88 2.74 -8.17
C PHE A 78 -10.84 3.76 -7.56
N SER A 79 -10.90 4.98 -8.11
CA SER A 79 -11.92 5.96 -7.75
C SER A 79 -12.76 6.35 -8.96
N GLN A 80 -14.09 6.26 -8.83
CA GLN A 80 -15.04 6.66 -9.88
C GLN A 80 -15.04 8.17 -10.13
N LEU A 81 -14.63 8.96 -9.13
CA LEU A 81 -14.61 10.43 -9.22
C LEU A 81 -13.42 10.95 -10.04
N THR A 82 -12.47 10.08 -10.39
CA THR A 82 -11.22 10.48 -11.05
C THR A 82 -10.95 9.59 -12.28
N PRO A 83 -11.86 9.52 -13.26
CA PRO A 83 -11.79 8.54 -14.35
C PRO A 83 -10.60 8.72 -15.29
N SER A 84 -10.01 9.91 -15.36
CA SER A 84 -8.80 10.22 -16.14
C SER A 84 -7.50 9.90 -15.40
N PHE A 85 -7.56 9.44 -14.15
CA PHE A 85 -6.40 9.22 -13.32
C PHE A 85 -6.34 7.77 -12.84
N ASP A 86 -5.30 7.07 -13.27
CA ASP A 86 -5.05 5.69 -12.85
C ASP A 86 -3.99 5.64 -11.76
N PHE A 87 -4.15 4.70 -10.84
CA PHE A 87 -3.17 4.45 -9.79
C PHE A 87 -3.04 2.96 -9.47
N ASN A 88 -1.91 2.60 -8.89
CA ASN A 88 -1.63 1.25 -8.44
C ASN A 88 -0.81 1.30 -7.15
N LEU A 89 -1.03 0.30 -6.29
CA LEU A 89 -0.40 0.15 -4.99
C LEU A 89 0.24 -1.23 -4.92
N SER A 90 1.45 -1.30 -4.38
CA SER A 90 2.10 -2.56 -4.01
C SER A 90 2.63 -2.47 -2.59
N ASP A 91 2.59 -3.58 -1.89
CA ASP A 91 3.18 -3.71 -0.56
C ASP A 91 3.95 -5.03 -0.47
N HIS A 92 5.21 -4.93 -0.04
CA HIS A 92 6.05 -6.10 0.16
C HIS A 92 7.13 -5.83 1.21
N HIS A 93 7.33 -6.80 2.09
CA HIS A 93 8.33 -6.81 3.16
C HIS A 93 8.25 -5.63 4.14
N GLN A 94 8.85 -4.49 3.79
CA GLN A 94 8.92 -3.27 4.62
C GLN A 94 8.33 -2.04 3.93
N LEU A 95 7.99 -2.14 2.65
CA LEU A 95 7.57 -1.00 1.85
C LEU A 95 6.12 -1.15 1.44
N VAL A 96 5.40 -0.05 1.50
CA VAL A 96 4.17 0.16 0.74
C VAL A 96 4.46 1.31 -0.22
N CYS A 97 4.23 1.11 -1.51
CA CYS A 97 4.39 2.13 -2.54
C CYS A 97 3.08 2.36 -3.30
N ILE A 98 2.97 3.54 -3.89
CA ILE A 98 1.87 3.91 -4.76
C ILE A 98 2.39 4.72 -5.94
N ALA A 99 1.86 4.45 -7.12
CA ALA A 99 2.13 5.20 -8.33
C ALA A 99 0.82 5.67 -8.98
N GLY A 100 0.82 6.86 -9.58
CA GLY A 100 -0.35 7.44 -10.25
C GLY A 100 -0.01 8.21 -11.52
N THR A 101 -0.92 8.22 -12.49
CA THR A 101 -0.73 8.88 -13.79
C THR A 101 -2.05 9.33 -14.43
N PHE A 102 -1.99 10.42 -15.20
CA PHE A 102 -3.05 10.82 -16.13
C PHE A 102 -2.85 10.24 -17.54
N HIS A 103 -1.70 9.59 -17.79
CA HIS A 103 -1.28 9.12 -19.11
C HIS A 103 -1.45 7.61 -19.26
N GLY A 104 -2.70 7.15 -19.26
CA GLY A 104 -3.04 5.74 -19.45
C GLY A 104 -3.03 4.92 -18.15
N GLN A 105 -2.73 3.63 -18.27
CA GLN A 105 -2.74 2.70 -17.13
C GLN A 105 -1.36 2.56 -16.49
N ILE A 106 -1.35 2.34 -15.18
CA ILE A 106 -0.12 2.17 -14.38
C ILE A 106 -0.16 0.92 -13.51
N GLY A 107 0.98 0.25 -13.40
CA GLY A 107 1.27 -0.79 -12.42
C GLY A 107 2.57 -0.48 -11.70
N CYS A 108 2.65 -0.82 -10.42
CA CYS A 108 3.88 -0.77 -9.66
C CYS A 108 4.02 -2.03 -8.82
N ASP A 109 5.26 -2.47 -8.60
CA ASP A 109 5.52 -3.57 -7.70
C ASP A 109 6.75 -3.31 -6.83
N THR A 110 6.75 -3.91 -5.64
CA THR A 110 7.88 -3.89 -4.72
C THR A 110 8.24 -5.33 -4.40
N ILE A 111 9.54 -5.62 -4.47
CA ILE A 111 10.07 -6.94 -4.17
C ILE A 111 11.23 -6.81 -3.19
N LEU A 112 11.35 -7.77 -2.29
CA LEU A 112 12.58 -7.92 -1.51
C LEU A 112 13.53 -8.81 -2.30
N TYR A 113 14.64 -8.24 -2.76
CA TYR A 113 15.71 -9.03 -3.34
C TYR A 113 16.48 -9.75 -2.22
N GLN A 114 16.31 -11.07 -2.12
CA GLN A 114 17.10 -11.92 -1.24
C GLN A 114 18.02 -12.78 -2.10
N THR A 115 19.33 -12.62 -1.95
CA THR A 115 20.26 -13.61 -2.45
C THR A 115 20.18 -14.81 -1.52
N ASN A 116 19.70 -15.95 -2.01
CA ASN A 116 19.99 -17.21 -1.34
C ASN A 116 21.51 -17.31 -1.29
N GLN A 117 22.13 -17.13 -0.11
CA GLN A 117 23.45 -17.69 0.10
C GLN A 117 23.27 -19.20 -0.08
N ILE A 118 23.57 -19.68 -1.28
CA ILE A 118 23.78 -21.10 -1.50
C ILE A 118 24.79 -21.51 -0.43
N ARG A 119 24.44 -22.49 0.41
CA ARG A 119 25.37 -23.21 1.28
C ARG A 119 26.57 -23.65 0.44
N LYS A 120 27.62 -22.83 0.36
CA LYS A 120 28.93 -23.19 -0.18
C LYS A 120 29.66 -24.05 0.86
N GLU A 121 29.10 -25.20 1.21
CA GLU A 121 29.78 -26.15 2.11
C GLU A 121 29.72 -27.61 1.67
N ASN A 122 29.04 -27.98 0.57
CA ASN A 122 28.91 -29.40 0.19
C ASN A 122 29.50 -29.79 -1.19
N TYR A 123 30.36 -28.97 -1.80
CA TYR A 123 31.03 -29.35 -3.06
C TYR A 123 32.47 -29.88 -2.90
N GLU A 124 33.01 -29.94 -1.68
CA GLU A 124 34.36 -30.51 -1.44
C GLU A 124 34.36 -32.00 -1.03
N LEU A 125 33.20 -32.67 -0.99
CA LEU A 125 33.10 -34.09 -0.62
C LEU A 125 33.16 -35.08 -1.81
N PHE A 126 33.45 -34.61 -3.03
CA PHE A 126 33.61 -35.46 -4.22
C PHE A 126 34.84 -35.10 -5.09
N ARG A 127 35.97 -34.79 -4.47
CA ARG A 127 37.28 -34.78 -5.15
C ARG A 127 38.22 -35.79 -4.53
#